data_AF-A0A8T3XS24-F1
#
_entry.id   AF-A0A8T3XS24-F1
#
_cell.length_a   1.000
_cell.length_b   1.000
_cell.length_c   1.000
_cell.angle_alpha   90.00
_cell.angle_beta   90.00
_cell.angle_gamma   90.00
#
_symmetry.space_group_name_H-M   'P 1'
#
loop_
_entity.id
_entity.type
_entity.pdbx_description
1 polymer ?
#
loop_
_entity_poly.entity_id
_entity_poly.type
_entity_poly.pdbx_seq_one_letter_code
_entity_poly.pdbx_strand_id
1 'polypeptide(L)' 'MASKRISVGVGIPMMVVGALIAFLWAPTAFDLGETVEFVGGLIGILGVVFFISGLFYTKEPVMS' A
#
# COMPACT_ATOMS: atom_id res chain seq x y z
N MET A 1 14.70 3.07 -12.59
CA MET A 1 13.38 2.98 -13.27
C MET A 1 12.30 3.46 -12.32
N ALA A 2 11.41 4.36 -12.76
CA ALA A 2 10.36 4.92 -11.90
C ALA A 2 9.36 3.85 -11.42
N SER A 3 8.98 2.94 -12.33
CA SER A 3 8.24 1.70 -12.05
C SER A 3 8.73 0.95 -10.79
N LYS A 4 10.04 0.64 -10.74
CA LYS A 4 10.65 -0.10 -9.61
C LYS A 4 10.57 0.66 -8.29
N ARG A 5 10.63 2.00 -8.30
CA ARG A 5 10.48 2.82 -7.08
C ARG A 5 9.03 2.84 -6.59
N ILE A 6 8.05 2.83 -7.49
CA ILE A 6 6.63 2.82 -7.10
C ILE A 6 6.26 1.46 -6.51
N SER A 7 6.57 0.36 -7.19
CA SER A 7 6.20 -0.97 -6.70
C SER A 7 6.96 -1.37 -5.43
N VAL A 8 8.29 -1.25 -5.42
CA VAL A 8 9.12 -1.71 -4.29
C VAL A 8 9.28 -0.65 -3.21
N GLY A 9 9.31 0.63 -3.58
CA GLY A 9 9.52 1.73 -2.63
C GLY A 9 8.24 2.22 -1.95
N VAL A 10 7.06 1.98 -2.52
CA VAL A 10 5.78 2.47 -1.97
C VAL A 10 4.75 1.34 -1.83
N GLY A 11 4.46 0.62 -2.92
CA GLY A 11 3.40 -0.40 -2.94
C GLY A 11 3.60 -1.51 -1.92
N ILE A 12 4.76 -2.18 -1.92
CA ILE A 12 5.07 -3.26 -0.97
C ILE A 12 5.07 -2.75 0.49
N PRO A 13 5.78 -1.65 0.84
CA PRO A 13 5.71 -1.11 2.21
C PRO A 13 4.29 -0.78 2.67
N MET A 14 3.47 -0.15 1.82
CA MET A 14 2.07 0.17 2.18
C MET A 14 1.23 -1.09 2.40
N MET A 15 1.39 -2.13 1.58
CA MET A 15 0.71 -3.41 1.81
C MET A 15 1.06 -4.02 3.16
N VAL A 16 2.37 -4.05 3.49
CA VAL A 16 2.85 -4.60 4.75
C VAL A 16 2.33 -3.79 5.93
N VAL A 17 2.47 -2.46 5.90
CA VAL A 17 2.00 -1.59 6.99
C VAL A 17 0.49 -1.70 7.18
N GLY A 18 -0.29 -1.69 6.09
CA GLY A 18 -1.74 -1.85 6.15
C GLY A 18 -2.16 -3.17 6.78
N ALA A 19 -1.52 -4.28 6.39
CA ALA A 19 -1.76 -5.60 6.98
C ALA A 19 -1.39 -5.66 8.46
N LEU A 20 -0.24 -5.08 8.86
CA LEU A 20 0.16 -5.05 10.27
C LEU A 20 -0.82 -4.23 11.12
N ILE A 21 -1.30 -3.09 10.62
CA ILE A 21 -2.30 -2.28 11.33
C ILE A 21 -3.62 -3.06 11.47
N ALA A 22 -4.11 -3.64 10.38
CA ALA A 22 -5.38 -4.36 10.42
C ALA A 22 -5.33 -5.63 11.29
N PHE A 23 -4.23 -6.38 11.25
CA PHE A 23 -4.16 -7.70 11.90
C PHE A 23 -3.57 -7.68 13.30
N LEU A 24 -2.60 -6.81 13.58
CA LEU A 24 -1.91 -6.75 14.87
C LEU A 24 -2.37 -5.57 15.72
N TRP A 25 -2.62 -4.40 15.12
CA TRP A 25 -3.02 -3.21 15.88
C TRP A 25 -4.52 -3.21 16.18
N ALA A 26 -5.39 -3.49 15.21
CA ALA A 26 -6.84 -3.43 15.41
C ALA A 26 -7.35 -4.21 16.64
N PRO A 27 -6.88 -5.44 16.94
CA PRO A 27 -7.31 -6.17 18.14
C PRO A 27 -6.90 -5.51 19.47
N THR A 28 -5.88 -4.63 19.46
CA THR A 28 -5.40 -3.88 20.62
C THR A 28 -6.07 -2.52 20.78
N ALA A 29 -6.84 -2.07 19.79
CA ALA A 29 -7.59 -0.83 19.84
C ALA A 29 -8.98 -1.10 20.44
N PHE A 30 -9.11 -0.95 21.76
CA PHE A 30 -10.33 -1.26 22.51
C PHE A 30 -11.59 -0.60 21.95
N ASP A 31 -11.65 0.73 21.95
CA ASP A 31 -12.85 1.48 21.53
C ASP A 31 -12.94 1.72 20.03
N LEU A 32 -11.83 1.53 19.30
CA LEU A 32 -11.69 1.93 17.89
C LEU A 32 -11.26 0.78 16.96
N GLY A 33 -11.33 -0.48 17.42
CA GLY A 33 -10.83 -1.66 16.72
C GLY A 33 -11.30 -1.76 15.27
N GLU A 34 -12.60 -1.67 15.04
CA GLU A 34 -13.19 -1.70 13.68
C GLU A 34 -12.69 -0.56 12.78
N THR A 35 -12.50 0.64 13.35
CA THR A 35 -11.98 1.79 12.60
C THR A 35 -10.51 1.58 12.25
N VAL A 36 -9.71 1.04 13.16
CA VAL A 36 -8.29 0.74 12.94
C VAL A 36 -8.15 -0.38 11.90
N GLU A 37 -8.99 -1.41 11.96
CA GLU A 37 -9.03 -2.48 10.96
C GLU A 37 -9.36 -1.93 9.57
N PHE A 38 -10.39 -1.09 9.48
CA PHE A 38 -10.78 -0.43 8.24
C PHE A 38 -9.67 0.44 7.65
N VAL A 39 -9.04 1.28 8.47
CA VAL A 39 -7.92 2.14 8.04
C VAL A 39 -6.72 1.31 7.59
N GLY A 40 -6.35 0.26 8.34
CA GLY A 40 -5.30 -0.67 7.96
C GLY A 40 -5.59 -1.36 6.62
N GLY A 41 -6.83 -1.82 6.44
CA GLY A 41 -7.30 -2.42 5.18
C GLY A 41 -7.24 -1.44 4.00
N LEU A 42 -7.69 -0.20 4.18
CA LEU A 42 -7.60 0.85 3.16
C LEU A 42 -6.14 1.11 2.74
N ILE A 43 -5.23 1.23 3.71
CA ILE A 43 -3.79 1.42 3.44
C ILE A 43 -3.24 0.23 2.64
N GLY A 44 -3.63 -0.99 3.01
CA GLY A 44 -3.22 -2.21 2.30
C GLY A 44 -3.69 -2.23 0.85
N ILE A 45 -4.97 -1.91 0.60
CA ILE A 45 -5.55 -1.86 -0.75
C ILE A 45 -4.87 -0.78 -1.60
N LEU A 46 -4.61 0.41 -1.03
CA LEU A 46 -3.84 1.46 -1.73
C LEU A 46 -2.43 0.98 -2.10
N GLY A 47 -1.79 0.19 -1.23
CA GLY A 47 -0.52 -0.45 -1.53
C GLY A 47 -0.59 -1.36 -2.75
N VAL A 48 -1.65 -2.17 -2.87
CA VAL A 48 -1.91 -3.03 -4.04
C VAL A 48 -2.09 -2.18 -5.31
N VAL A 49 -2.87 -1.10 -5.25
CA VAL A 49 -3.07 -0.19 -6.38
C VAL A 49 -1.74 0.38 -6.85
N PHE A 50 -0.93 0.94 -5.94
CA PHE A 50 0.38 1.48 -6.30
C PHE A 50 1.33 0.42 -6.84
N PHE A 51 1.30 -0.79 -6.28
CA PHE A 51 2.13 -1.88 -6.76
C PHE A 51 1.80 -2.25 -8.20
N ILE A 52 0.51 -2.42 -8.51
CA ILE A 52 0.01 -2.70 -9.86
C ILE A 52 0.36 -1.53 -10.80
N SER A 53 0.08 -0.29 -10.40
CA SER A 53 0.43 0.89 -11.20
C SER A 53 1.92 0.96 -11.51
N GLY A 54 2.78 0.64 -10.55
CA GLY A 54 4.23 0.59 -10.77
C GLY A 54 4.66 -0.56 -11.69
N LEU A 55 3.94 -1.69 -11.69
CA LEU A 55 4.23 -2.85 -12.53
C LEU A 55 3.89 -2.57 -14.00
N PHE A 56 2.78 -1.88 -14.24
CA PHE A 56 2.32 -1.46 -15.57
C PHE A 56 2.84 -0.08 -15.99
N TYR A 57 3.69 0.57 -15.19
CA TYR A 57 4.26 1.86 -15.54
C TYR A 57 5.27 1.71 -16.68
N THR A 58 4.79 1.86 -17.91
CA THR A 58 5.62 2.02 -19.10
C THR A 58 6.14 3.45 -19.12
N LYS A 59 7.46 3.61 -19.24
CA LYS A 59 8.01 4.90 -19.61
C LYS A 59 7.71 5.10 -21.09
N GLU A 60 6.79 5.99 -21.43
CA GLU A 60 6.85 6.59 -22.75
C GLU A 60 8.26 7.20 -22.89
N PRO A 61 9.01 6.88 -23.95
CA PRO A 61 10.29 7.53 -24.17
C PRO A 61 9.96 9.01 -24.31
N VAL A 62 10.54 9.83 -23.42
CA VAL A 62 10.53 11.28 -23.61
C VAL A 62 11.32 11.51 -24.90
N MET A 63 10.63 11.59 -26.03
CA MET A 63 11.24 12.00 -27.29
C MET A 63 11.61 13.47 -27.11
N SER A 64 12.87 13.70 -26.75
CA SER A 64 13.55 14.99 -26.87
C SER A 64 13.95 15.23 -28.32
#